data_AF-A0A7C6PCP3-F1
#
_entry.id   AF-A0A7C6PCP3-F1
#
_cell.length_a   1.000
_cell.length_b   1.000
_cell.length_c   1.000
_cell.angle_alpha   90.00
_cell.angle_beta   90.00
_cell.angle_gamma   90.00
#
_symmetry.space_group_name_H-M   'P 1'
#
loop_
_entity.id
_entity.type
_entity.pdbx_description
1 polymer ?
#
loop_
_entity_poly.entity_id
_entity_poly.type
_entity_poly.pdbx_seq_one_letter_code
_entity_poly.pdbx_strand_id
1 'polypeptide(L)' 'MGLPVIHEYHHNLRKVVQQISQICLSEEFLALAEELEGFYAKTQADHASIVAFQDALYALIAQEEIELRNPGA' A
#
# COMPACT_ATOMS: atom_id res chain seq x y z
N MET A 1 -35.94 19.07 3.97
CA MET A 1 -35.39 18.01 3.09
C MET A 1 -33.87 18.17 3.08
N GLY A 2 -33.17 17.50 3.99
CA GLY A 2 -31.71 17.53 4.03
C GLY A 2 -31.16 16.68 2.88
N LEU A 3 -30.32 17.27 2.03
CA LEU A 3 -29.62 16.54 0.98
C LEU A 3 -28.74 15.45 1.64
N PRO A 4 -28.67 14.23 1.10
CA PRO A 4 -27.77 13.22 1.61
C PRO A 4 -26.33 13.73 1.47
N VAL A 5 -25.64 13.86 2.60
CA VAL A 5 -24.23 14.23 2.64
C VAL A 5 -23.44 13.08 2.04
N ILE A 6 -23.04 13.22 0.79
CA ILE A 6 -22.04 12.33 0.19
C ILE A 6 -20.75 12.62 0.96
N HIS A 7 -20.42 11.77 1.92
CA HIS A 7 -19.16 11.85 2.65
C HIS A 7 -18.01 11.64 1.66
N GLU A 8 -17.35 12.72 1.24
CA GLU A 8 -16.12 12.70 0.40
C GLU A 8 -15.06 11.73 0.94
N TYR A 9 -15.10 11.45 2.25
CA TYR A 9 -14.31 10.43 2.94
C TYR A 9 -14.37 9.05 2.27
N HIS A 10 -15.55 8.55 1.92
CA HIS A 10 -15.69 7.22 1.29
C HIS A 10 -15.13 7.19 -0.13
N HIS A 11 -15.20 8.32 -0.85
CA HIS A 11 -14.70 8.40 -2.20
C HIS A 11 -13.16 8.39 -2.23
N ASN A 12 -12.53 9.11 -1.30
CA ASN A 12 -11.08 9.11 -1.14
C ASN A 12 -10.56 7.74 -0.68
N LEU A 13 -11.24 7.08 0.26
CA LEU A 13 -10.87 5.73 0.71
C LEU A 13 -10.94 4.70 -0.42
N ARG A 14 -12.00 4.74 -1.25
CA ARG A 14 -12.11 3.85 -2.41
C ARG A 14 -10.98 4.07 -3.41
N LYS A 15 -10.60 5.33 -3.66
CA LYS A 15 -9.49 5.67 -4.56
C LYS A 15 -8.16 5.11 -4.03
N VAL A 16 -7.87 5.33 -2.75
CA VAL A 16 -6.66 4.81 -2.09
C VAL A 16 -6.62 3.28 -2.14
N VAL A 17 -7.71 2.60 -1.78
CA VAL A 17 -7.78 1.13 -1.84
C VAL A 17 -7.58 0.61 -3.26
N GLN A 18 -8.14 1.29 -4.26
CA GLN A 18 -7.96 0.92 -5.66
C GLN A 18 -6.52 1.08 -6.12
N GLN A 19 -5.83 2.16 -5.74
CA GLN A 19 -4.42 2.37 -6.06
C GLN A 19 -3.52 1.33 -5.37
N ILE A 20 -3.74 1.08 -4.07
CA ILE A 20 -3.02 0.03 -3.35
C ILE A 20 -3.24 -1.33 -4.01
N SER A 21 -4.47 -1.64 -4.42
CA SER A 21 -4.77 -2.90 -5.11
C SER A 21 -4.04 -3.01 -6.45
N GLN A 22 -3.90 -1.91 -7.19
CA GLN A 22 -3.13 -1.88 -8.44
C GLN A 22 -1.64 -2.12 -8.19
N ILE A 23 -1.08 -1.50 -7.14
CA ILE A 23 0.31 -1.75 -6.73
C ILE A 23 0.49 -3.23 -6.36
N CYS A 24 -0.35 -3.79 -5.50
CA CYS A 24 -0.21 -5.18 -5.06
C CYS A 24 -0.32 -6.21 -6.20
N LEU A 25 -0.90 -5.83 -7.34
CA LEU A 25 -1.03 -6.67 -8.53
C LEU A 25 0.03 -6.37 -9.59
N SER A 26 0.90 -5.38 -9.39
CA SER A 26 1.94 -5.02 -10.33
C SER A 26 3.10 -6.03 -10.26
N GLU A 27 3.72 -6.30 -11.42
CA GLU A 27 4.89 -7.18 -11.48
C GLU A 27 6.08 -6.59 -10.71
N GLU A 28 6.23 -5.26 -10.73
CA GLU A 28 7.24 -4.52 -9.98
C GLU A 28 7.11 -4.77 -8.46
N PHE A 29 5.90 -4.71 -7.93
CA PHE A 29 5.64 -5.00 -6.52
C PHE A 29 5.96 -6.45 -6.16
N LEU A 30 5.46 -7.39 -6.94
CA LEU A 30 5.63 -8.82 -6.66
C LEU A 30 7.11 -9.21 -6.69
N ALA A 31 7.86 -8.72 -7.68
CA ALA A 31 9.29 -8.96 -7.79
C ALA A 31 10.07 -8.35 -6.62
N LEU A 32 9.75 -7.11 -6.23
CA LEU A 32 10.39 -6.43 -5.11
C LEU A 32 10.10 -7.13 -3.78
N ALA A 33 8.86 -7.55 -3.56
CA ALA A 33 8.46 -8.26 -2.35
C ALA A 33 9.18 -9.63 -2.24
N GLU A 34 9.29 -10.38 -3.34
CA GLU A 34 10.00 -11.66 -3.36
C GLU A 34 11.51 -11.48 -3.09
N GLU A 35 12.12 -10.45 -3.67
CA GLU A 35 13.54 -10.14 -3.45
C GLU A 35 13.81 -9.76 -1.98
N LEU A 36 12.96 -8.90 -1.41
CA LEU A 36 13.06 -8.49 -0.01
C LEU A 36 12.79 -9.67 0.94
N GLU A 37 11.84 -10.55 0.62
CA GLU A 37 11.57 -11.74 1.42
C GLU A 37 12.79 -12.67 1.42
N GLY A 38 13.41 -12.89 0.25
CA GLY A 38 14.65 -13.67 0.14
C GLY A 38 15.83 -13.05 0.90
N PHE A 39 15.85 -11.73 1.04
CA PHE A 39 16.84 -11.02 1.87
C PHE A 39 16.55 -11.16 3.36
N TYR A 40 15.31 -10.90 3.79
CA TYR A 40 14.91 -10.98 5.18
C TYR A 40 14.91 -12.41 5.72
N ALA A 41 14.57 -13.41 4.91
CA ALA A 41 14.65 -14.81 5.31
C ALA A 41 16.07 -15.24 5.75
N LYS A 42 17.12 -14.54 5.28
CA LYS A 42 18.52 -14.81 5.66
C LYS A 42 18.94 -14.13 6.96
N THR A 43 18.22 -13.10 7.42
CA THR A 43 18.62 -12.23 8.54
C THR A 43 17.61 -12.24 9.70
N GLN A 44 16.31 -12.32 9.40
CA GLN A 44 15.18 -12.41 10.32
C GLN A 44 14.12 -13.37 9.75
N ALA A 45 14.26 -14.67 10.08
CA ALA A 45 13.37 -15.71 9.57
C ALA A 45 11.92 -15.56 10.05
N ASP A 46 11.73 -15.05 11.27
CA ASP A 46 10.41 -14.78 11.80
C ASP A 46 9.87 -13.47 11.20
N HIS A 47 8.84 -13.59 10.37
CA HIS A 47 8.12 -12.49 9.71
C HIS A 47 8.75 -11.88 8.45
N ALA A 48 9.75 -12.53 7.83
CA ALA A 48 10.38 -12.08 6.59
C ALA A 48 9.38 -11.65 5.50
N SER A 49 8.32 -12.44 5.29
CA SER A 49 7.28 -12.16 4.29
C SER A 49 6.45 -10.91 4.61
N ILE A 50 6.12 -10.68 5.88
CA ILE A 50 5.34 -9.52 6.31
C ILE A 50 6.17 -8.24 6.17
N VAL A 51 7.43 -8.29 6.60
CA VAL A 51 8.34 -7.13 6.51
C VAL A 51 8.64 -6.81 5.04
N ALA A 52 8.94 -7.82 4.22
CA ALA A 52 9.15 -7.66 2.78
C ALA A 52 7.96 -7.02 2.08
N PHE A 53 6.75 -7.53 2.36
CA PHE A 53 5.51 -6.98 1.80
C PHE A 53 5.32 -5.52 2.20
N GLN A 54 5.51 -5.20 3.47
CA GLN A 54 5.32 -3.84 3.99
C GLN A 54 6.32 -2.86 3.38
N ASP A 55 7.58 -3.24 3.30
CA ASP A 55 8.64 -2.40 2.70
C ASP A 55 8.44 -2.21 1.20
N ALA A 56 8.12 -3.27 0.46
CA ALA A 56 7.83 -3.17 -0.97
C ALA A 56 6.63 -2.24 -1.23
N LEU A 57 5.58 -2.35 -0.42
CA LEU A 57 4.38 -1.53 -0.56
C LEU A 57 4.67 -0.07 -0.26
N TYR A 58 5.40 0.22 0.83
CA TYR A 58 5.76 1.61 1.16
C TYR A 58 6.71 2.22 0.13
N ALA A 59 7.66 1.45 -0.40
CA ALA A 59 8.56 1.92 -1.44
C ALA A 59 7.78 2.35 -2.70
N LEU A 60 6.83 1.54 -3.16
CA LEU A 60 6.04 1.87 -4.34
C LEU A 60 5.01 2.97 -4.11
N ILE A 61 4.39 3.02 -2.93
CA ILE A 61 3.53 4.16 -2.54
C ILE A 61 4.31 5.47 -2.56
N ALA A 62 5.55 5.47 -2.05
CA ALA A 62 6.42 6.64 -2.04
C ALA A 62 6.88 7.02 -3.48
N GLN A 63 7.16 6.03 -4.33
CA GLN A 63 7.56 6.23 -5.72
C GLN A 63 6.43 6.77 -6.59
N GLU A 64 5.19 6.30 -6.41
CA GLU A 64 4.01 6.78 -7.13
C GLU A 64 3.43 8.09 -6.54
N GLU A 65 4.08 8.66 -5.52
CA GLU A 65 3.60 9.84 -4.77
C GLU A 65 2.13 9.70 -4.37
N ILE A 66 1.70 8.49 -3.97
CA ILE A 66 0.32 8.27 -3.57
C ILE A 66 0.09 9.05 -2.29
N GLU A 67 -0.62 10.17 -2.42
CA GLU A 67 -1.07 10.96 -1.29
C GLU A 67 -2.08 10.14 -0.50
N LEU A 68 -1.58 9.42 0.51
CA LEU A 68 -2.36 8.92 1.64
C LEU A 68 -2.78 10.11 2.51
N ARG A 69 -3.48 11.08 1.92
CA ARG A 69 -3.92 12.28 2.63
C ARG A 69 -4.95 11.84 3.67
N ASN A 70 -4.56 11.92 4.94
CA ASN A 70 -5.45 11.84 6.07
C ASN A 70 -5.82 13.29 6.42
N PRO A 71 -7.00 13.81 6.06
CA PRO A 71 -7.36 15.22 6.32
C PRO A 71 -7.71 15.50 7.79
N GLY A 72 -7.08 14.80 8.74
CA GLY A 72 -7.43 14.79 10.16
C GLY A 72 -6.28 15.11 11.11
N ALA A 73 -5.33 15.96 10.69
CA ALA A 73 -4.36 16.59 11.59
C ALA A 73 -4.49 18.11 11.51
#